data_AF-A0A843HB91-F1
#
_entry.id   AF-A0A843HB91-F1
#
_cell.length_a   1.000
_cell.length_b   1.000
_cell.length_c   1.000
_cell.angle_alpha   90.00
_cell.angle_beta   90.00
_cell.angle_gamma   90.00
#
_symmetry.space_group_name_H-M   'P 1'
#
loop_
_entity.id
_entity.type
_entity.pdbx_description
1 polymer ?
#
loop_
_entity_poly.entity_id
_entity_poly.type
_entity_poly.pdbx_seq_one_letter_code
_entity_poly.pdbx_strand_id
1 'polypeptide(L)'
;MSNSFGTYWTMKMSDIFPSYNDFKDCYDNDIPSVMKTYTITPEGSNTPVTTSYVSNTALELTYYLLISNYTNSPIANMDQNQFKMRLFANIMQYGPIWEKRMDIQKKLRALTSDQIKAGSKAIYNYSRNDGTPVTDLEEELTRLNDQNTTNYKKAPLEAYGQLYEIIGEDITKSYIDKFKKLFLTVATPQKPLLYETDTEEVEL
;
A
#
# COMPACT_ATOMS: atom_id res chain seq x y z
N MET A 1 26.78 13.16 39.34
CA MET A 1 27.69 12.77 38.25
C MET A 1 27.07 13.24 36.94
N SER A 2 27.63 14.29 36.33
CA SER A 2 27.23 14.74 34.99
C SER A 2 27.70 13.71 33.97
N ASN A 3 26.80 13.21 33.13
CA ASN A 3 27.16 12.31 32.04
C ASN A 3 28.09 13.06 31.07
N SER A 4 29.38 12.72 31.08
CA SER A 4 30.43 13.28 30.20
C SER A 4 30.29 12.82 28.74
N PHE A 5 29.38 11.89 28.47
CA PHE A 5 28.96 11.49 27.13
C PHE A 5 27.59 12.10 26.86
N GLY A 6 27.49 12.94 25.83
CA GLY A 6 26.23 13.58 25.46
C GLY A 6 25.09 12.55 25.32
N THR A 7 23.88 12.94 25.70
CA THR A 7 22.69 12.11 25.51
C THR A 7 22.42 11.91 24.03
N TYR A 8 22.45 10.66 23.56
CA TYR A 8 22.11 10.33 22.18
C TYR A 8 20.59 10.37 21.96
N TRP A 9 20.17 10.81 20.78
CA TRP A 9 18.77 10.75 20.38
C TRP A 9 18.40 9.29 20.06
N THR A 10 17.55 8.68 20.91
CA THR A 10 17.16 7.26 20.79
C THR A 10 15.65 7.07 20.65
N MET A 11 14.91 8.14 20.39
CA MET A 11 13.45 8.08 20.31
C MET A 11 13.00 7.16 19.18
N LYS A 12 12.12 6.21 19.50
CA LYS A 12 11.59 5.21 18.57
C LYS A 12 10.17 5.57 18.16
N MET A 13 9.68 4.91 17.11
CA MET A 13 8.29 5.05 16.69
C MET A 13 7.31 4.65 17.80
N SER A 14 7.62 3.60 18.57
CA SER A 14 6.82 3.14 19.71
C SER A 14 6.70 4.16 20.84
N ASP A 15 7.63 5.11 20.93
CA ASP A 15 7.61 6.15 21.96
C ASP A 15 6.64 7.28 21.58
N ILE A 16 6.39 7.48 20.27
CA ILE A 16 5.43 8.46 19.74
C ILE A 16 4.05 7.83 19.54
N PHE A 17 4.02 6.59 19.07
CA PHE A 17 2.81 5.83 18.78
C PHE A 17 2.89 4.45 19.46
N PRO A 18 2.54 4.35 20.75
CA PRO A 18 2.56 3.08 21.48
C PRO A 18 1.55 2.06 20.93
N SER A 19 0.41 2.55 20.45
CA SER A 19 -0.66 1.72 19.90
C SER A 19 -1.14 2.23 18.53
N TYR A 20 -1.86 1.37 17.82
CA TYR A 20 -2.55 1.76 16.59
C TYR A 20 -3.57 2.87 16.83
N ASN A 21 -4.23 2.90 18.00
CA ASN A 21 -5.20 3.95 18.32
C ASN A 21 -4.50 5.32 18.41
N ASP A 22 -3.35 5.41 19.07
CA ASP A 22 -2.58 6.66 19.14
C ASP A 22 -2.13 7.13 17.74
N PHE A 23 -1.73 6.18 16.89
CA PHE A 23 -1.36 6.43 15.50
C PHE A 23 -2.54 6.95 14.68
N LYS A 24 -3.71 6.32 14.83
CA LYS A 24 -4.94 6.69 14.13
C LYS A 24 -5.47 8.04 14.62
N ASP A 25 -5.48 8.29 15.93
CA ASP A 25 -5.94 9.54 16.50
C ASP A 25 -5.05 10.70 16.05
N CYS A 26 -3.74 10.48 15.96
CA CYS A 26 -2.83 11.45 15.36
C CYS A 26 -3.12 11.67 13.87
N TYR A 27 -3.40 10.59 13.12
CA TYR A 27 -3.78 10.68 11.71
C TYR A 27 -5.05 11.52 11.49
N ASP A 28 -6.03 11.33 12.36
CA ASP A 28 -7.33 11.97 12.24
C ASP A 28 -7.36 13.39 12.79
N ASN A 29 -6.55 13.74 13.80
CA ASN A 29 -6.69 15.00 14.52
C ASN A 29 -5.49 15.94 14.41
N ASP A 30 -4.27 15.40 14.32
CA ASP A 30 -3.05 16.21 14.44
C ASP A 30 -2.47 16.68 13.10
N ILE A 31 -3.00 16.17 11.97
CA ILE A 31 -2.49 16.46 10.62
C ILE A 31 -3.48 17.36 9.87
N PRO A 32 -2.98 18.30 9.04
CA PRO A 32 -3.81 19.05 8.11
C PRO A 32 -4.78 18.16 7.32
N SER A 33 -6.05 18.55 7.26
CA SER A 33 -7.11 17.81 6.58
C SER A 33 -6.83 17.52 5.10
N VAL A 34 -6.09 18.42 4.44
CA VAL A 34 -5.62 18.26 3.05
C VAL A 34 -4.75 17.02 2.84
N MET A 35 -4.10 16.50 3.89
CA MET A 35 -3.25 15.29 3.81
C MET A 35 -4.03 14.00 4.03
N LYS A 36 -5.26 14.06 4.56
CA LYS A 36 -6.04 12.86 4.93
C LYS A 36 -7.26 12.60 4.06
N THR A 37 -7.84 13.63 3.43
CA THR A 37 -9.01 13.48 2.56
C THR A 37 -8.86 14.14 1.19
N TYR A 38 -9.58 13.58 0.21
CA TYR A 38 -9.83 14.18 -1.10
C TYR A 38 -11.32 14.25 -1.38
N THR A 39 -11.68 15.09 -2.33
CA THR A 39 -13.07 15.29 -2.74
C THR A 39 -13.28 14.69 -4.13
N ILE A 40 -14.27 13.83 -4.25
CA ILE A 40 -14.72 13.26 -5.53
C ILE A 40 -16.05 13.89 -5.87
N THR A 41 -16.22 14.27 -7.13
CA THR A 41 -17.54 14.56 -7.70
C THR A 41 -17.93 13.38 -8.59
N PRO A 42 -18.81 12.48 -8.14
CA PRO A 42 -19.31 11.39 -8.97
C PRO A 42 -20.01 11.95 -10.21
N GLU A 43 -19.83 11.28 -11.35
CA GLU A 43 -20.51 11.64 -12.60
C GLU A 43 -22.04 11.63 -12.38
N GLY A 44 -22.70 12.76 -12.59
CA GLY A 44 -24.14 12.94 -12.36
C GLY A 44 -24.56 13.37 -10.94
N SER A 45 -23.61 13.61 -10.02
CA SER A 45 -23.89 14.17 -8.69
C SER A 45 -23.42 15.63 -8.59
N ASN A 46 -24.28 16.52 -8.10
CA ASN A 46 -23.91 17.90 -7.77
C ASN A 46 -23.29 18.03 -6.36
N THR A 47 -23.23 16.94 -5.60
CA THR A 47 -22.73 16.95 -4.23
C THR A 47 -21.32 16.33 -4.20
N PRO A 48 -20.29 17.10 -3.85
CA PRO A 48 -18.95 16.57 -3.62
C PRO A 48 -18.95 15.63 -2.42
N VAL A 49 -18.31 14.46 -2.57
CA VAL A 49 -18.11 13.49 -1.49
C VAL A 49 -16.66 13.58 -1.01
N THR A 50 -16.46 13.85 0.27
CA THR A 50 -15.15 13.84 0.91
C THR A 50 -14.82 12.44 1.40
N THR A 51 -13.68 11.89 1.01
CA THR A 51 -13.23 10.53 1.35
C THR A 51 -11.78 10.51 1.79
N SER A 52 -11.40 9.60 2.68
CA SER A 52 -10.01 9.41 3.12
C SER A 52 -9.12 8.85 2.00
N TYR A 53 -7.86 9.30 1.92
CA TYR A 53 -6.89 8.81 0.92
C TYR A 53 -6.62 7.30 1.02
N VAL A 54 -6.60 6.78 2.25
CA VAL A 54 -6.38 5.36 2.55
C VAL A 54 -7.52 4.83 3.42
N SER A 55 -7.89 3.57 3.25
CA SER A 55 -8.87 2.94 4.15
C SER A 55 -8.29 2.71 5.55
N ASN A 56 -9.17 2.55 6.54
CA ASN A 56 -8.76 2.23 7.91
C ASN A 56 -7.95 0.93 7.98
N THR A 57 -8.29 -0.08 7.17
CA THR A 57 -7.53 -1.33 7.11
C THR A 57 -6.13 -1.13 6.54
N ALA A 58 -5.99 -0.29 5.51
CA ALA A 58 -4.68 0.04 4.94
C ALA A 58 -3.83 0.87 5.92
N LEU A 59 -4.44 1.78 6.67
CA LEU A 59 -3.77 2.57 7.71
C LEU A 59 -3.26 1.67 8.85
N GLU A 60 -4.10 0.76 9.33
CA GLU A 60 -3.75 -0.24 10.35
C GLU A 60 -2.62 -1.16 9.89
N LEU A 61 -2.72 -1.68 8.66
CA LEU A 61 -1.66 -2.52 8.10
C LEU A 61 -0.35 -1.74 7.95
N THR A 62 -0.40 -0.47 7.54
CA THR A 62 0.78 0.41 7.48
C THR A 62 1.43 0.52 8.86
N TYR A 63 0.65 0.77 9.91
CA TYR A 63 1.17 0.86 11.28
C TYR A 63 1.92 -0.42 11.69
N TYR A 64 1.30 -1.59 11.51
CA TYR A 64 1.95 -2.86 11.87
C TYR A 64 3.17 -3.18 11.04
N LEU A 65 3.18 -2.83 9.74
CA LEU A 65 4.35 -3.00 8.89
C LEU A 65 5.51 -2.09 9.31
N LEU A 66 5.22 -0.85 9.73
CA LEU A 66 6.25 0.06 10.21
C LEU A 66 6.84 -0.39 11.54
N ILE A 67 6.00 -0.81 12.48
CA ILE A 67 6.46 -1.38 13.75
C ILE A 67 7.29 -2.64 13.47
N SER A 68 6.82 -3.60 12.67
CA SER A 68 7.58 -4.83 12.44
C SER A 68 8.97 -4.61 11.80
N ASN A 69 9.12 -3.59 10.95
CA ASN A 69 10.39 -3.30 10.28
C ASN A 69 11.28 -2.32 11.07
N TYR A 70 10.70 -1.41 11.85
CA TYR A 70 11.41 -0.26 12.45
C TYR A 70 11.25 -0.12 13.96
N THR A 71 10.65 -1.08 14.69
CA THR A 71 10.43 -1.00 16.15
C THR A 71 11.67 -0.53 16.91
N ASN A 72 12.84 -1.09 16.60
CA ASN A 72 14.08 -0.80 17.31
C ASN A 72 14.92 0.31 16.66
N SER A 73 14.46 0.87 15.54
CA SER A 73 15.20 1.90 14.82
C SER A 73 14.86 3.28 15.39
N PRO A 74 15.86 4.07 15.81
CA PRO A 74 15.61 5.45 16.23
C PRO A 74 15.11 6.29 15.05
N ILE A 75 14.26 7.26 15.36
CA ILE A 75 13.77 8.25 14.41
C ILE A 75 14.93 9.17 14.03
N ALA A 76 15.08 9.44 12.74
CA ALA A 76 16.17 10.27 12.22
C ALA A 76 16.02 11.76 12.55
N ASN A 77 14.79 12.23 12.68
CA ASN A 77 14.47 13.61 13.02
C ASN A 77 14.41 13.82 14.53
N MET A 78 14.96 14.94 15.02
CA MET A 78 14.82 15.36 16.42
C MET A 78 13.46 16.00 16.74
N ASP A 79 12.82 16.64 15.75
CA ASP A 79 11.49 17.21 15.92
C ASP A 79 10.40 16.16 15.64
N GLN A 80 9.61 15.85 16.67
CA GLN A 80 8.49 14.92 16.59
C GLN A 80 7.43 15.37 15.59
N ASN A 81 7.10 16.66 15.54
CA ASN A 81 6.07 17.16 14.64
C ASN A 81 6.51 17.03 13.18
N GLN A 82 7.77 17.36 12.90
CA GLN A 82 8.33 17.15 11.56
C GLN A 82 8.36 15.66 11.17
N PHE A 83 8.68 14.77 12.11
CA PHE A 83 8.59 13.32 11.87
C PHE A 83 7.16 12.89 11.52
N LYS A 84 6.18 13.28 12.34
CA LYS A 84 4.75 13.01 12.12
C LYS A 84 4.33 13.48 10.73
N MET A 85 4.59 14.75 10.39
CA MET A 85 4.23 15.31 9.09
C MET A 85 4.86 14.55 7.92
N ARG A 86 6.14 14.18 7.99
CA ARG A 86 6.80 13.41 6.92
C ARG A 86 6.26 11.99 6.81
N LEU A 87 6.00 11.34 7.94
CA LEU A 87 5.41 10.02 8.00
C LEU A 87 4.07 9.99 7.27
N PHE A 88 3.19 10.93 7.59
CA PHE A 88 1.87 10.97 7.00
C PHE A 88 1.83 11.55 5.59
N ALA A 89 2.76 12.44 5.23
CA ALA A 89 2.96 12.83 3.84
C ALA A 89 3.35 11.64 2.95
N ASN A 90 4.20 10.72 3.46
CA ASN A 90 4.52 9.48 2.75
C ASN A 90 3.29 8.58 2.60
N ILE A 91 2.45 8.47 3.63
CA ILE A 91 1.19 7.71 3.57
C ILE A 91 0.25 8.31 2.54
N MET A 92 0.07 9.63 2.53
CA MET A 92 -0.74 10.32 1.54
C MET A 92 -0.22 10.09 0.11
N GLN A 93 1.10 10.22 -0.11
CA GLN A 93 1.69 10.14 -1.45
C GLN A 93 1.70 8.71 -2.02
N TYR A 94 1.99 7.71 -1.19
CA TYR A 94 2.24 6.34 -1.65
C TYR A 94 1.18 5.32 -1.19
N GLY A 95 0.46 5.61 -0.11
CA GLY A 95 -0.55 4.72 0.48
C GLY A 95 -1.70 4.37 -0.48
N PRO A 96 -2.34 5.35 -1.16
CA PRO A 96 -3.45 5.06 -2.07
C PRO A 96 -3.05 4.15 -3.24
N ILE A 97 -1.83 4.35 -3.76
CA ILE A 97 -1.29 3.55 -4.86
C ILE A 97 -1.03 2.11 -4.37
N TRP A 98 -0.43 1.97 -3.19
CA TRP A 98 -0.19 0.66 -2.59
C TRP A 98 -1.49 -0.10 -2.30
N GLU A 99 -2.47 0.55 -1.69
CA GLU A 99 -3.79 -0.03 -1.43
C GLU A 99 -4.47 -0.47 -2.73
N LYS A 100 -4.40 0.35 -3.79
CA LYS A 100 -4.97 -0.02 -5.08
C LYS A 100 -4.27 -1.22 -5.70
N ARG A 101 -2.95 -1.31 -5.59
CA ARG A 101 -2.19 -2.49 -6.06
C ARG A 101 -2.57 -3.75 -5.28
N MET A 102 -2.80 -3.65 -3.97
CA MET A 102 -3.29 -4.78 -3.16
C MET A 102 -4.69 -5.23 -3.59
N ASP A 103 -5.61 -4.29 -3.86
CA ASP A 103 -6.95 -4.59 -4.40
C ASP A 103 -6.85 -5.32 -5.74
N ILE A 104 -5.98 -4.85 -6.65
CA ILE A 104 -5.73 -5.51 -7.93
C ILE A 104 -5.18 -6.93 -7.72
N GLN A 105 -4.18 -7.13 -6.86
CA GLN A 105 -3.66 -8.47 -6.56
C GLN A 105 -4.70 -9.41 -5.94
N LYS A 106 -5.62 -8.89 -5.10
CA LYS A 106 -6.75 -9.67 -4.59
C LYS A 106 -7.69 -10.09 -5.71
N LYS A 107 -8.04 -9.17 -6.62
CA LYS A 107 -8.88 -9.46 -7.78
C LYS A 107 -8.25 -10.48 -8.71
N LEU A 108 -6.95 -10.34 -9.01
CA LEU A 108 -6.20 -11.27 -9.84
C LEU A 108 -6.16 -12.68 -9.25
N ARG A 109 -5.98 -12.81 -7.93
CA ARG A 109 -6.04 -14.11 -7.23
C ARG A 109 -7.45 -14.73 -7.21
N ALA A 110 -8.48 -13.89 -7.29
CA ALA A 110 -9.87 -14.33 -7.32
C ALA A 110 -10.37 -14.68 -8.74
N LEU A 111 -9.58 -14.42 -9.80
CA LEU A 111 -9.97 -14.76 -11.16
C LEU A 111 -10.07 -16.28 -11.34
N THR A 112 -11.11 -16.71 -12.05
CA THR A 112 -11.28 -18.13 -12.41
C THR A 112 -10.39 -18.51 -13.59
N SER A 113 -10.10 -19.81 -13.74
CA SER A 113 -9.32 -20.35 -14.86
C SER A 113 -9.87 -19.96 -16.24
N ASP A 114 -11.18 -19.77 -16.36
CA ASP A 114 -11.82 -19.38 -17.62
C ASP A 114 -11.66 -17.88 -17.90
N GLN A 115 -11.73 -17.05 -16.86
CA GLN A 115 -11.47 -15.61 -16.97
C GLN A 115 -10.00 -15.30 -17.29
N ILE A 116 -9.07 -16.11 -16.76
CA ILE A 116 -7.63 -15.98 -17.05
C ILE A 116 -7.33 -16.32 -18.52
N LYS A 117 -8.05 -17.31 -19.08
CA LYS A 117 -7.89 -17.75 -20.48
C LYS A 117 -8.66 -16.88 -21.48
N ALA A 118 -9.65 -16.11 -21.02
CA ALA A 118 -10.42 -15.21 -21.86
C ALA A 118 -9.46 -14.19 -22.50
N GLY A 119 -9.26 -14.33 -23.81
CA GLY A 119 -8.55 -13.36 -24.62
C GLY A 119 -9.52 -12.35 -25.23
N SER A 120 -9.06 -11.65 -26.27
CA SER A 120 -9.89 -10.72 -27.02
C SER A 120 -10.98 -11.46 -27.81
N LYS A 121 -12.19 -10.92 -27.85
CA LYS A 121 -13.26 -11.40 -28.72
C LYS A 121 -13.42 -10.44 -29.89
N ALA A 122 -13.31 -10.94 -31.11
CA ALA A 122 -13.62 -10.17 -32.32
C ALA A 122 -14.92 -10.69 -32.91
N ILE A 123 -15.90 -9.81 -33.07
CA ILE A 123 -17.20 -10.13 -33.64
C ILE A 123 -17.36 -9.36 -34.94
N TYR A 124 -17.56 -10.10 -36.04
CA TYR A 124 -17.88 -9.52 -37.34
C TYR A 124 -19.36 -9.81 -37.64
N ASN A 125 -20.17 -8.76 -37.60
CA ASN A 125 -21.61 -8.84 -37.85
C ASN A 125 -21.91 -8.47 -39.31
N TYR A 126 -22.68 -9.32 -40.01
CA TYR A 126 -23.20 -9.01 -41.34
C TYR A 126 -24.73 -9.14 -41.36
N SER A 127 -25.44 -8.02 -41.45
CA SER A 127 -26.90 -7.99 -41.56
C SER A 127 -27.31 -7.76 -43.02
N ARG A 128 -28.17 -8.62 -43.57
CA ARG A 128 -28.85 -8.40 -44.87
C ARG A 128 -30.23 -7.73 -44.73
N ASN A 129 -30.53 -7.16 -43.57
CA ASN A 129 -31.84 -6.58 -43.27
C ASN A 129 -31.81 -5.05 -43.34
N ASP A 130 -32.85 -4.43 -43.88
CA ASP A 130 -32.92 -2.99 -44.27
C ASP A 130 -32.99 -2.00 -43.08
N GLY A 131 -32.65 -2.43 -41.87
CA GLY A 131 -32.71 -1.63 -40.64
C GLY A 131 -31.37 -1.03 -40.22
N THR A 132 -31.42 0.02 -39.40
CA THR A 132 -30.22 0.71 -38.86
C THR A 132 -29.31 -0.28 -38.12
N PRO A 133 -28.05 -0.46 -38.53
CA PRO A 133 -27.16 -1.42 -37.90
C PRO A 133 -26.78 -0.97 -36.48
N VAL A 134 -27.05 -1.80 -35.48
CA VAL A 134 -26.60 -1.61 -34.09
C VAL A 134 -25.32 -2.42 -33.91
N THR A 135 -24.20 -1.75 -33.62
CA THR A 135 -22.87 -2.38 -33.53
C THR A 135 -22.20 -2.23 -32.15
N ASP A 136 -22.87 -1.60 -31.19
CA ASP A 136 -22.33 -1.29 -29.86
C ASP A 136 -22.41 -2.44 -28.82
N LEU A 137 -22.82 -3.64 -29.23
CA LEU A 137 -22.98 -4.78 -28.33
C LEU A 137 -21.85 -5.80 -28.55
N GLU A 138 -21.07 -6.06 -27.50
CA GLU A 138 -20.05 -7.14 -27.45
C GLU A 138 -20.68 -8.54 -27.28
N GLU A 139 -21.99 -8.60 -27.11
CA GLU A 139 -22.75 -9.83 -26.98
C GLU A 139 -23.13 -10.42 -28.35
N GLU A 140 -23.24 -11.75 -28.41
CA GLU A 140 -23.69 -12.43 -29.63
C GLU A 140 -25.15 -12.10 -29.91
N LEU A 141 -25.41 -11.47 -31.06
CA LEU A 141 -26.76 -11.09 -31.47
C LEU A 141 -27.48 -12.34 -31.96
N THR A 142 -28.40 -12.84 -31.14
CA THR A 142 -29.18 -14.08 -31.41
C THR A 142 -30.09 -14.03 -32.63
N ARG A 143 -30.25 -12.87 -33.30
CA ARG A 143 -31.19 -12.64 -34.41
C ARG A 143 -30.54 -12.17 -35.72
N LEU A 144 -29.26 -12.44 -35.96
CA LEU A 144 -28.61 -12.19 -37.26
C LEU A 144 -28.66 -13.43 -38.18
N ASN A 145 -28.73 -13.19 -39.49
CA ASN A 145 -28.71 -14.25 -40.51
C ASN A 145 -27.34 -14.92 -40.63
N ASP A 146 -26.25 -14.15 -40.49
CA ASP A 146 -24.87 -14.65 -40.43
C ASP A 146 -24.07 -13.78 -39.46
N GLN A 147 -23.39 -14.43 -38.50
CA GLN A 147 -22.49 -13.79 -37.57
C GLN A 147 -21.18 -14.58 -37.54
N ASN A 148 -20.06 -13.93 -37.87
CA ASN A 148 -18.75 -14.55 -37.81
C ASN A 148 -18.03 -14.09 -36.52
N THR A 149 -17.88 -15.00 -35.55
CA THR A 149 -17.18 -14.72 -34.29
C THR A 149 -15.81 -15.38 -34.28
N THR A 150 -14.78 -14.61 -33.99
CA THR A 150 -13.43 -15.12 -33.73
C THR A 150 -13.10 -14.92 -32.25
N ASN A 151 -13.13 -16.01 -31.50
CA ASN A 151 -12.84 -16.03 -30.07
C ASN A 151 -11.35 -16.36 -29.86
N TYR A 152 -10.52 -15.36 -29.56
CA TYR A 152 -9.14 -15.61 -29.19
C TYR A 152 -9.08 -16.07 -27.73
N LYS A 153 -8.51 -17.26 -27.49
CA LYS A 153 -8.24 -17.78 -26.15
C LYS A 153 -6.74 -17.92 -25.97
N LYS A 154 -6.22 -17.40 -24.87
CA LYS A 154 -4.81 -17.60 -24.51
C LYS A 154 -4.56 -19.05 -24.16
N ALA A 155 -3.38 -19.56 -24.49
CA ALA A 155 -2.98 -20.89 -24.04
C ALA A 155 -2.89 -20.90 -22.50
N PRO A 156 -3.29 -21.99 -21.81
CA PRO A 156 -3.28 -22.04 -20.35
C PRO A 156 -1.92 -21.66 -19.75
N LEU A 157 -0.83 -22.17 -20.32
CA LEU A 157 0.53 -21.90 -19.83
C LEU A 157 0.91 -20.42 -19.90
N GLU A 158 0.58 -19.74 -21.01
CA GLU A 158 0.85 -18.31 -21.20
C GLU A 158 0.03 -17.47 -20.22
N ALA A 159 -1.25 -17.82 -20.06
CA ALA A 159 -2.16 -17.09 -19.19
C ALA A 159 -1.77 -17.21 -17.70
N TYR A 160 -1.36 -18.41 -17.25
CA TYR A 160 -0.83 -18.61 -15.91
C TYR A 160 0.55 -17.98 -15.72
N GLY A 161 1.39 -17.95 -16.75
CA GLY A 161 2.70 -17.28 -16.72
C GLY A 161 2.57 -15.77 -16.46
N GLN A 162 1.71 -15.08 -17.22
CA GLN A 162 1.44 -13.66 -17.02
C GLN A 162 0.86 -13.37 -15.62
N LEU A 163 -0.05 -14.22 -15.14
CA LEU A 163 -0.62 -14.08 -13.80
C LEU A 163 0.44 -14.26 -12.70
N TYR A 164 1.34 -15.24 -12.88
CA TYR A 164 2.42 -15.52 -11.93
C TYR A 164 3.38 -14.33 -11.79
N GLU A 165 3.76 -13.70 -12.91
CA GLU A 165 4.62 -12.50 -12.89
C GLU A 165 3.97 -11.35 -12.12
N ILE A 166 2.69 -11.08 -12.35
CA ILE A 166 1.98 -9.97 -11.70
C ILE A 166 1.74 -10.24 -10.20
N ILE A 167 1.46 -11.49 -9.83
CA ILE A 167 1.28 -11.86 -8.41
C ILE A 167 2.62 -11.91 -7.67
N GLY A 168 3.71 -12.27 -8.35
CA GLY A 168 5.05 -12.39 -7.77
C GLY A 168 5.71 -11.06 -7.37
N GLU A 169 5.17 -9.92 -7.80
CA GLU A 169 5.71 -8.61 -7.44
C GLU A 169 5.47 -8.26 -5.96
N ASP A 170 6.55 -7.99 -5.22
CA ASP A 170 6.50 -7.53 -3.83
C ASP A 170 6.16 -6.03 -3.75
N ILE A 171 4.86 -5.74 -3.83
CA ILE A 171 4.32 -4.38 -3.74
C ILE A 171 4.47 -3.76 -2.34
N THR A 172 4.61 -4.58 -1.29
CA THR A 172 4.65 -4.11 0.09
C THR A 172 6.04 -3.59 0.44
N LYS A 173 7.09 -4.30 0.03
CA LYS A 173 8.47 -3.83 0.24
C LYS A 173 8.73 -2.49 -0.44
N SER A 174 8.29 -2.32 -1.68
CA SER A 174 8.43 -1.05 -2.40
C SER A 174 7.73 0.13 -1.69
N TYR A 175 6.66 -0.15 -0.94
CA TYR A 175 5.96 0.86 -0.14
C TYR A 175 6.72 1.17 1.15
N ILE A 176 7.15 0.15 1.90
CA ILE A 176 7.88 0.30 3.17
C ILE A 176 9.24 0.98 2.97
N ASP A 177 9.93 0.72 1.85
CA ASP A 177 11.20 1.36 1.52
C ASP A 177 11.11 2.90 1.43
N LYS A 178 9.92 3.46 1.19
CA LYS A 178 9.70 4.92 1.20
C LYS A 178 9.85 5.52 2.60
N PHE A 179 9.60 4.72 3.64
CA PHE A 179 9.67 5.14 5.05
C PHE A 179 11.07 4.99 5.64
N LYS A 180 11.96 4.22 4.99
CA LYS A 180 13.33 3.98 5.46
C LYS A 180 14.09 5.25 5.82
N LYS A 181 13.88 6.34 5.08
CA LYS A 181 14.54 7.64 5.32
C LYS A 181 14.15 8.31 6.64
N LEU A 182 13.04 7.90 7.25
CA LEU A 182 12.56 8.43 8.52
C LEU A 182 13.26 7.79 9.72
N PHE A 183 13.96 6.67 9.49
CA PHE A 183 14.61 5.88 10.53
C PHE A 183 16.12 5.81 10.30
N LEU A 184 16.89 5.85 11.38
CA LEU A 184 18.33 5.73 11.30
C LEU A 184 18.73 4.28 11.02
N THR A 185 19.50 4.08 9.96
CA THR A 185 20.13 2.78 9.64
C THR A 185 21.50 2.70 10.34
N VAL A 186 21.52 2.66 11.67
CA VAL A 186 22.76 2.47 12.45
C VAL A 186 22.60 1.32 13.42
N ALA A 187 23.66 0.54 13.60
CA ALA A 187 23.80 -0.37 14.71
C ALA A 187 23.97 0.46 15.99
N THR A 188 22.86 0.87 16.60
CA THR A 188 22.92 1.50 17.92
C THR A 188 23.29 0.44 18.96
N PRO A 189 24.12 0.77 19.96
CA PRO A 189 24.36 -0.12 21.08
C PRO A 189 23.03 -0.32 21.84
N GLN A 190 22.42 -1.50 21.68
CA GLN A 190 21.09 -1.80 22.21
C GLN A 190 21.08 -2.12 23.71
N LYS A 191 22.25 -2.35 24.30
CA LYS A 191 22.41 -2.62 25.73
C LYS A 191 23.51 -1.73 26.29
N PRO A 192 23.36 -1.20 27.53
CA PRO A 192 24.48 -0.59 28.22
C PRO A 192 25.62 -1.61 28.31
N LEU A 193 26.87 -1.17 28.10
CA LEU A 193 28.02 -2.00 28.41
C LEU A 193 27.97 -2.27 29.92
N LEU A 194 27.70 -3.52 30.30
CA LEU A 194 27.94 -3.99 31.65
C LEU A 194 29.45 -4.15 31.76
N TYR A 195 30.14 -3.13 32.24
CA TYR A 195 31.47 -3.36 32.78
C TYR A 195 31.25 -4.17 34.05
N GLU A 196 31.65 -5.44 34.06
CA GLU A 196 31.96 -6.14 35.31
C GLU A 196 33.13 -5.36 35.91
N THR A 197 32.83 -4.45 36.83
CA THR A 197 33.87 -4.03 37.77
C THR A 197 34.13 -5.25 38.63
N ASP A 198 35.22 -5.95 38.34
CA ASP A 198 35.87 -6.86 39.26
C ASP A 198 36.28 -6.04 40.50
N THR A 199 35.34 -5.80 41.40
CA THR A 199 35.64 -5.42 42.78
C THR A 199 36.06 -6.70 43.50
N GLU A 200 37.26 -7.18 43.18
CA GLU A 200 38.08 -7.87 44.17
C GLU A 200 38.80 -6.78 44.99
N GLU A 201 38.07 -6.14 45.91
CA GLU A 201 38.70 -5.65 47.13
C GLU A 201 38.94 -6.86 48.03
N VAL A 202 40.10 -7.50 47.84
CA VAL A 202 40.62 -8.52 48.76
C VAL A 202 41.93 -8.00 49.35
N GLU A 203 41.84 -7.61 50.62
CA GLU A 203 42.84 -7.74 51.70
C GLU A 203 44.22 -7.04 51.50
N LEU A 204 44.77 -6.22 52.41
CA LEU A 204 44.91 -6.27 53.89
C LEU A 204 45.07 -4.85 54.46
#